data_AF-A0A848N2S8-F1
#
_entry.id   AF-A0A848N2S8-F1
#
_cell.length_a   1.000
_cell.length_b   1.000
_cell.length_c   1.000
_cell.angle_alpha   90.00
_cell.angle_beta   90.00
_cell.angle_gamma   90.00
#
_symmetry.space_group_name_H-M   'P 1'
#
loop_
_entity.id
_entity.type
_entity.pdbx_description
1 polymer ?
#
loop_
_entity_poly.entity_id
_entity_poly.type
_entity_poly.pdbx_seq_one_letter_code
_entity_poly.pdbx_strand_id
1 'polypeptide(L)'
;MQSLNAEYHYIFYFIHTYFKLNGGLTDANKMFVANRLQQLATWLYDTSMGTHLDYNQKLNVGIWSVKYLMENPNVTWEDFKNQYLTSPCEKVKNTTNTVNGLKDKLTSLNTPANLNLTFEKGATVTENLQGSTTVNPKDGNAGQSSIVVETPADGSVIIYMHTHFNGTEMMPTFTFDDLITFDAMNYWRITNNRPVDKVAMYVITSEGTFAMIIDNSIRFHNMGGKIMTDRENMRKEFYGKIKQQNNVTVNDYIKQVAKVLPDYGISFYKATDATLNNWKKVVYNTETDQLEMPSCN
;
A
#
# COMPACT_ATOMS: atom_id res chain seq x y z
N MET A 1 -2.43 14.12 -35.50
CA MET A 1 -3.38 13.63 -34.47
C MET A 1 -3.80 12.22 -34.85
N GLN A 2 -3.03 11.23 -34.41
CA GLN A 2 -3.35 9.81 -34.62
C GLN A 2 -4.52 9.43 -33.69
N SER A 3 -5.38 8.55 -34.20
CA SER A 3 -6.64 8.12 -33.59
C SER A 3 -6.47 7.64 -32.15
N LEU A 4 -7.03 8.39 -31.20
CA LEU A 4 -7.39 7.88 -29.87
C LEU A 4 -8.34 6.69 -30.09
N ASN A 5 -7.90 5.49 -29.71
CA ASN A 5 -8.62 4.23 -29.85
C ASN A 5 -10.03 4.28 -29.23
N ALA A 6 -10.95 3.46 -29.74
CA ALA A 6 -12.35 3.39 -29.33
C ALA A 6 -12.59 3.18 -27.81
N GLU A 7 -11.61 2.68 -27.05
CA GLU A 7 -11.69 2.55 -25.58
C GLU A 7 -11.70 3.91 -24.86
N TYR A 8 -11.13 4.96 -25.44
CA TYR A 8 -10.99 6.28 -24.80
C TYR A 8 -12.20 7.19 -25.00
N HIS A 9 -13.06 6.92 -25.99
CA HIS A 9 -14.33 7.62 -26.16
C HIS A 9 -15.23 7.51 -24.91
N TYR A 10 -15.12 6.42 -24.15
CA TYR A 10 -15.96 6.17 -22.97
C TYR A 10 -15.52 6.96 -21.73
N ILE A 11 -14.22 7.20 -21.53
CA ILE A 11 -13.72 8.08 -20.46
C ILE A 11 -14.19 9.51 -20.74
N PHE A 12 -14.04 9.97 -21.99
CA PHE A 12 -14.58 11.26 -22.43
C PHE A 12 -16.11 11.34 -22.27
N TYR A 13 -16.85 10.28 -22.59
CA TYR A 13 -18.30 10.22 -22.41
C TYR A 13 -18.72 10.24 -20.94
N PHE A 14 -18.01 9.52 -20.07
CA PHE A 14 -18.25 9.51 -18.62
C PHE A 14 -18.01 10.90 -18.02
N ILE A 15 -16.88 11.51 -18.35
CA ILE A 15 -16.52 12.87 -17.93
C ILE A 15 -17.59 13.86 -18.39
N HIS A 16 -17.97 13.81 -19.67
CA HIS A 16 -19.01 14.66 -20.23
C HIS A 16 -20.35 14.50 -19.48
N THR A 17 -20.73 13.25 -19.18
CA THR A 17 -21.96 12.93 -18.45
C THR A 17 -21.90 13.39 -16.99
N TYR A 18 -20.77 13.19 -16.31
CA TYR A 18 -20.54 13.62 -14.93
C TYR A 18 -20.69 15.15 -14.78
N PHE A 19 -20.09 15.93 -15.68
CA PHE A 19 -20.21 17.39 -15.68
C PHE A 19 -21.61 17.88 -16.07
N LYS A 20 -22.30 17.16 -16.96
CA LYS A 20 -23.69 17.45 -17.32
C LYS A 20 -24.66 17.23 -16.14
N LEU A 21 -24.37 16.26 -15.27
CA LEU A 21 -25.21 15.91 -14.12
C LEU A 21 -24.91 16.75 -12.87
N ASN A 22 -23.69 17.29 -12.71
CA ASN A 22 -23.25 17.96 -11.48
C ASN A 22 -23.02 19.48 -11.63
N GLY A 23 -23.89 20.19 -12.37
CA GLY A 23 -23.94 21.66 -12.34
C GLY A 23 -23.07 22.40 -13.37
N GLY A 24 -22.49 21.70 -14.34
CA GLY A 24 -21.83 22.30 -15.50
C GLY A 24 -20.40 22.80 -15.27
N LEU A 25 -19.65 22.92 -16.37
CA LEU A 25 -18.30 23.49 -16.39
C LEU A 25 -18.36 25.01 -16.59
N THR A 26 -17.72 25.80 -15.73
CA THR A 26 -17.38 27.20 -16.04
C THR A 26 -16.27 27.24 -17.10
N ASP A 27 -16.13 28.31 -17.88
CA ASP A 27 -15.13 28.35 -18.98
C ASP A 27 -13.67 28.22 -18.48
N ALA A 28 -13.37 28.75 -17.30
CA ALA A 28 -12.08 28.55 -16.63
C ALA A 28 -11.87 27.08 -16.23
N ASN A 29 -12.92 26.41 -15.72
CA ASN A 29 -12.87 25.00 -15.38
C ASN A 29 -12.76 24.12 -16.63
N LYS A 30 -13.39 24.48 -17.77
CA LYS A 30 -13.31 23.72 -19.04
C LYS A 30 -11.88 23.55 -19.53
N MET A 31 -11.10 24.63 -19.48
CA MET A 31 -9.74 24.64 -20.03
C MET A 31 -8.74 23.95 -19.09
N PHE A 32 -8.90 24.11 -17.77
CA PHE A 32 -8.15 23.36 -16.76
C PHE A 32 -8.45 21.86 -16.84
N VAL A 33 -9.74 21.50 -16.91
CA VAL A 33 -10.23 20.13 -17.03
C VAL A 33 -9.74 19.51 -18.34
N ALA A 34 -9.84 20.19 -19.48
CA ALA A 34 -9.34 19.66 -20.75
C ALA A 34 -7.84 19.34 -20.72
N ASN A 35 -7.01 20.24 -20.18
CA ASN A 35 -5.56 20.01 -20.08
C ASN A 35 -5.21 18.88 -19.10
N ARG A 36 -5.86 18.83 -17.93
CA ARG A 36 -5.62 17.78 -16.92
C ARG A 36 -6.14 16.41 -17.34
N LEU A 37 -7.28 16.37 -18.04
CA LEU A 37 -7.84 15.14 -18.57
C LEU A 37 -7.05 14.60 -19.75
N GLN A 38 -6.49 15.49 -20.58
CA GLN A 38 -5.58 15.06 -21.64
C GLN A 38 -4.29 14.50 -21.03
N GLN A 39 -3.74 15.15 -20.01
CA GLN A 39 -2.60 14.63 -19.24
C GLN A 39 -2.92 13.29 -18.54
N LEU A 40 -4.13 13.13 -17.99
CA LEU A 40 -4.62 11.88 -17.40
C LEU A 40 -4.78 10.78 -18.44
N ALA A 41 -5.39 11.08 -19.58
CA ALA A 41 -5.54 10.13 -20.68
C ALA A 41 -4.17 9.70 -21.23
N THR A 42 -3.25 10.64 -21.41
CA THR A 42 -1.86 10.37 -21.79
C THR A 42 -1.14 9.56 -20.71
N TRP A 43 -1.29 9.89 -19.43
CA TRP A 43 -0.67 9.12 -18.34
C TRP A 43 -1.24 7.70 -18.24
N LEU A 44 -2.55 7.51 -18.32
CA LEU A 44 -3.20 6.18 -18.37
C LEU A 44 -2.75 5.36 -19.59
N TYR A 45 -2.40 6.04 -20.68
CA TYR A 45 -1.85 5.45 -21.91
C TYR A 45 -0.36 5.09 -21.75
N ASP A 46 0.48 6.00 -21.24
CA ASP A 46 1.93 5.88 -21.14
C ASP A 46 2.40 5.00 -19.98
N THR A 47 1.72 5.04 -18.82
CA THR A 47 1.99 4.07 -17.73
C THR A 47 1.49 2.67 -18.06
N SER A 48 0.73 2.53 -19.15
CA SER A 48 0.13 1.32 -19.66
C SER A 48 -0.50 0.45 -18.57
N MET A 49 -1.84 0.46 -18.57
CA MET A 49 -2.62 -0.74 -18.32
C MET A 49 -2.24 -1.84 -19.34
N GLY A 50 -0.99 -2.30 -19.30
CA GLY A 50 -0.51 -3.43 -20.05
C GLY A 50 -1.33 -4.63 -19.62
N THR A 51 -2.20 -5.08 -20.52
CA THR A 51 -2.85 -6.41 -20.60
C THR A 51 -3.51 -7.01 -19.34
N HIS A 52 -3.56 -6.33 -18.19
CA HIS A 52 -3.84 -6.97 -16.89
C HIS A 52 -5.01 -6.37 -16.10
N LEU A 53 -5.60 -5.25 -16.54
CA LEU A 53 -6.80 -4.68 -15.92
C LEU A 53 -8.01 -4.89 -16.83
N ASP A 54 -9.09 -5.42 -16.26
CA ASP A 54 -10.37 -5.57 -16.96
C ASP A 54 -11.07 -4.20 -17.14
N TYR A 55 -12.10 -4.19 -18.00
CA TYR A 55 -12.85 -2.98 -18.37
C TYR A 55 -13.39 -2.18 -17.16
N ASN A 56 -13.92 -2.86 -16.15
CA ASN A 56 -14.51 -2.20 -14.97
C ASN A 56 -13.42 -1.57 -14.10
N GLN A 57 -12.25 -2.19 -14.04
CA GLN A 57 -11.09 -1.65 -13.33
C GLN A 57 -10.56 -0.39 -14.00
N LYS A 58 -10.48 -0.37 -15.34
CA LYS A 58 -10.11 0.86 -16.09
C LYS A 58 -11.08 2.00 -15.79
N LEU A 59 -12.38 1.69 -15.75
CA LEU A 59 -13.44 2.66 -15.50
C LEU A 59 -13.35 3.25 -14.07
N ASN A 60 -13.26 2.41 -13.04
CA ASN A 60 -13.21 2.88 -11.65
C ASN A 60 -12.03 3.82 -11.37
N VAL A 61 -10.90 3.59 -12.03
CA VAL A 61 -9.70 4.41 -11.94
C VAL A 61 -9.87 5.77 -12.61
N GLY A 62 -10.47 5.76 -13.81
CA GLY A 62 -10.86 6.99 -14.48
C GLY A 62 -11.83 7.80 -13.61
N ILE A 63 -12.84 7.15 -13.02
CA ILE A 63 -13.82 7.80 -12.14
C ILE A 63 -13.15 8.42 -10.92
N TRP A 64 -12.31 7.67 -10.20
CA TRP A 64 -11.63 8.17 -9.02
C TRP A 64 -10.68 9.33 -9.36
N SER A 65 -9.86 9.18 -10.40
CA SER A 65 -8.89 10.20 -10.81
C SER A 65 -9.57 11.51 -11.20
N VAL A 66 -10.71 11.41 -11.89
CA VAL A 66 -11.55 12.57 -12.24
C VAL A 66 -12.13 13.20 -10.99
N LYS A 67 -12.72 12.42 -10.06
CA LYS A 67 -13.25 12.95 -8.80
C LYS A 67 -12.17 13.67 -7.99
N TYR A 68 -11.01 13.05 -7.83
CA TYR A 68 -9.89 13.60 -7.08
C TYR A 68 -9.42 14.96 -7.65
N LEU A 69 -9.20 15.04 -8.96
CA LEU A 69 -8.78 16.28 -9.62
C LEU A 69 -9.84 17.39 -9.56
N MET A 70 -11.12 17.02 -9.48
CA MET A 70 -12.23 17.97 -9.32
C MET A 70 -12.38 18.47 -7.89
N GLU A 71 -12.21 17.61 -6.90
CA GLU A 71 -12.28 17.95 -5.47
C GLU A 71 -11.03 18.73 -5.02
N ASN A 72 -9.92 18.59 -5.74
CA ASN A 72 -8.64 19.25 -5.44
C ASN A 72 -8.18 20.12 -6.63
N PRO A 73 -8.90 21.19 -6.99
CA PRO A 73 -8.62 21.96 -8.22
C PRO A 73 -7.24 22.66 -8.20
N ASN A 74 -6.65 22.84 -7.02
CA ASN A 74 -5.33 23.44 -6.86
C ASN A 74 -4.19 22.41 -6.86
N VAL A 75 -4.49 21.11 -6.95
CA VAL A 75 -3.47 20.07 -6.98
C VAL A 75 -2.64 20.21 -8.26
N THR A 76 -1.32 20.24 -8.12
CA THR A 76 -0.45 20.29 -9.28
C THR A 76 -0.45 18.93 -10.00
N TRP A 77 -0.06 18.90 -11.27
CA TRP A 77 0.11 17.63 -11.97
C TRP A 77 1.13 16.75 -11.27
N GLU A 78 2.17 17.38 -10.73
CA GLU A 78 3.23 16.70 -10.00
C GLU A 78 2.71 16.13 -8.70
N ASP A 79 1.87 16.84 -7.95
CA ASP A 79 1.28 16.31 -6.70
C ASP A 79 0.29 15.17 -6.97
N PHE A 80 -0.54 15.30 -8.02
CA PHE A 80 -1.43 14.23 -8.48
C PHE A 80 -0.62 13.00 -8.90
N LYS A 81 0.44 13.22 -9.70
CA LYS A 81 1.38 12.18 -10.07
C LYS A 81 2.07 11.63 -8.84
N ASN A 82 2.53 12.41 -7.87
CA ASN A 82 3.29 11.95 -6.70
C ASN A 82 2.46 11.10 -5.74
N GLN A 83 1.15 11.32 -5.65
CA GLN A 83 0.26 10.35 -5.02
C GLN A 83 0.34 8.95 -5.66
N TYR A 84 0.81 8.90 -6.90
CA TYR A 84 0.97 7.72 -7.75
C TYR A 84 2.44 7.33 -8.07
N LEU A 85 3.36 8.28 -8.09
CA LEU A 85 4.70 8.24 -8.72
C LEU A 85 5.83 8.52 -7.72
N THR A 86 5.54 8.90 -6.47
CA THR A 86 6.59 8.82 -5.44
C THR A 86 7.07 7.39 -5.48
N SER A 87 8.33 7.17 -5.84
CA SER A 87 8.79 5.80 -6.02
C SER A 87 8.54 5.06 -4.70
N PRO A 88 8.15 3.78 -4.74
CA PRO A 88 7.95 3.02 -3.52
C PRO A 88 9.08 3.17 -2.47
N CYS A 89 10.32 3.36 -2.95
CA CYS A 89 11.48 3.72 -2.14
C CYS A 89 11.39 5.10 -1.48
N GLU A 90 10.95 6.13 -2.19
CA GLU A 90 10.69 7.46 -1.60
C GLU A 90 9.51 7.41 -0.64
N LYS A 91 8.48 6.59 -0.89
CA LYS A 91 7.33 6.44 0.03
C LYS A 91 7.76 5.89 1.39
N VAL A 92 8.55 4.82 1.44
CA VAL A 92 9.03 4.28 2.73
C VAL A 92 9.94 5.26 3.46
N LYS A 93 10.80 5.99 2.74
CA LYS A 93 11.65 7.05 3.32
C LYS A 93 10.80 8.22 3.85
N ASN A 94 9.82 8.69 3.07
CA ASN A 94 8.98 9.82 3.44
C ASN A 94 8.10 9.47 4.64
N THR A 95 7.44 8.32 4.64
CA THR A 95 6.62 7.87 5.77
C THR A 95 7.46 7.79 7.06
N THR A 96 8.61 7.11 7.01
CA THR A 96 9.50 6.96 8.19
C THR A 96 10.09 8.27 8.71
N ASN A 97 10.34 9.25 7.83
CA ASN A 97 10.98 10.53 8.21
C ASN A 97 9.99 11.67 8.51
N THR A 98 8.77 11.63 7.99
CA THR A 98 7.81 12.76 8.08
C THR A 98 6.64 12.51 9.02
N VAL A 99 6.33 11.24 9.33
CA VAL A 99 5.24 10.90 10.26
C VAL A 99 5.74 11.04 11.69
N ASN A 100 5.15 11.98 12.43
CA ASN A 100 5.57 12.32 13.78
C ASN A 100 5.46 11.11 14.73
N GLY A 101 6.53 10.84 15.49
CA GLY A 101 6.59 9.75 16.47
C GLY A 101 6.66 8.33 15.91
N LEU A 102 6.52 8.13 14.59
CA LEU A 102 6.59 6.79 13.97
C LEU A 102 7.94 6.12 14.23
N LYS A 103 9.01 6.84 13.92
CA LYS A 103 10.39 6.35 14.05
C LYS A 103 10.72 5.98 15.49
N ASP A 104 10.39 6.87 16.43
CA ASP A 104 10.59 6.62 17.86
C ASP A 104 9.81 5.39 18.33
N LYS A 105 8.57 5.22 17.85
CA LYS A 105 7.77 4.05 18.18
C LYS A 105 8.36 2.77 17.60
N LEU A 106 8.77 2.75 16.33
CA LEU A 106 9.45 1.61 15.70
C LEU A 106 10.73 1.22 16.46
N THR A 107 11.56 2.21 16.83
CA THR A 107 12.77 1.98 17.65
C THR A 107 12.42 1.44 19.03
N SER A 108 11.38 1.95 19.69
CA SER A 108 10.95 1.47 21.01
C SER A 108 10.40 0.03 20.96
N LEU A 109 9.80 -0.37 19.84
CA LEU A 109 9.32 -1.73 19.61
C LEU A 109 10.48 -2.69 19.30
N ASN A 110 11.50 -2.23 18.57
CA ASN A 110 12.68 -3.01 18.19
C ASN A 110 13.68 -3.17 19.33
N THR A 111 13.30 -3.93 20.35
CA THR A 111 14.17 -4.32 21.46
C THR A 111 14.10 -5.82 21.71
N PRO A 112 15.19 -6.46 22.20
CA PRO A 112 15.16 -7.87 22.58
C PRO A 112 14.07 -8.18 23.61
N ALA A 113 13.77 -7.24 24.51
CA ALA A 113 12.74 -7.41 25.53
C ALA A 113 11.34 -7.57 24.92
N ASN A 114 11.01 -6.84 23.85
CA ASN A 114 9.73 -6.99 23.17
C ASN A 114 9.70 -8.23 22.27
N LEU A 115 10.80 -8.55 21.57
CA LEU A 115 10.87 -9.72 20.70
C LEU A 115 10.87 -11.05 21.47
N ASN A 116 11.24 -11.05 22.74
CA ASN A 116 11.22 -12.23 23.62
C ASN A 116 9.91 -12.39 24.40
N LEU A 117 8.88 -11.58 24.12
CA LEU A 117 7.55 -11.77 24.68
C LEU A 117 6.87 -13.02 24.09
N THR A 118 5.71 -13.37 24.63
CA THR A 118 4.83 -14.44 24.09
C THR A 118 3.62 -13.87 23.37
N PHE A 119 3.66 -12.57 23.05
CA PHE A 119 2.59 -11.82 22.42
C PHE A 119 3.16 -10.65 21.63
N GLU A 120 2.38 -10.15 20.68
CA GLU A 120 2.77 -9.03 19.82
C GLU A 120 2.54 -7.68 20.50
N LYS A 121 3.42 -6.71 20.24
CA LYS A 121 3.20 -5.29 20.56
C LYS A 121 3.15 -4.47 19.30
N GLY A 122 2.47 -3.34 19.33
CA GLY A 122 2.28 -2.53 18.13
C GLY A 122 1.72 -1.15 18.37
N ALA A 123 1.37 -0.50 17.28
CA ALA A 123 0.69 0.77 17.26
C ALA A 123 0.03 1.03 15.90
N THR A 124 -1.02 1.82 15.90
CA THR A 124 -1.51 2.49 14.69
C THR A 124 -1.09 3.95 14.69
N VAL A 125 -0.89 4.51 13.51
CA VAL A 125 -0.83 5.98 13.33
C VAL A 125 -2.11 6.42 12.66
N THR A 126 -2.80 7.37 13.29
CA THR A 126 -4.01 8.00 12.76
C THR A 126 -3.70 9.41 12.27
N GLU A 127 -4.34 9.83 11.18
CA GLU A 127 -4.26 11.15 10.58
C GLU A 127 -5.62 11.85 10.62
N ASN A 128 -5.68 13.05 11.19
CA ASN A 128 -6.90 13.87 11.18
C ASN A 128 -7.08 14.60 9.83
N LEU A 129 -8.20 15.30 9.65
CA LEU A 129 -8.50 16.01 8.39
C LEU A 129 -7.53 17.17 8.09
N GLN A 130 -6.78 17.64 9.10
CA GLN A 130 -5.76 18.68 8.96
C GLN A 130 -4.37 18.10 8.67
N GLY A 131 -4.24 16.78 8.52
CA GLY A 131 -2.97 16.09 8.27
C GLY A 131 -2.08 15.89 9.51
N SER A 132 -2.60 16.20 10.72
CA SER A 132 -1.89 15.93 11.97
C SER A 132 -1.95 14.45 12.31
N THR A 133 -0.82 13.89 12.73
CA THR A 133 -0.66 12.46 13.01
C THR A 133 -0.55 12.19 14.50
N THR A 134 -1.07 11.04 14.94
CA THR A 134 -1.00 10.58 16.32
C THR A 134 -0.71 9.09 16.36
N VAL A 135 0.24 8.68 17.20
CA VAL A 135 0.61 7.28 17.42
C VAL A 135 -0.22 6.72 18.57
N ASN A 136 -0.98 5.66 18.31
CA ASN A 136 -1.84 5.00 19.27
C ASN A 136 -1.31 3.59 19.55
N PRO A 137 -0.82 3.29 20.76
CA PRO A 137 -0.37 1.95 21.12
C PRO A 137 -1.48 0.92 20.95
N LYS A 138 -1.11 -0.24 20.42
CA LYS A 138 -1.95 -1.42 20.32
C LYS A 138 -1.06 -2.57 20.76
N ASP A 139 -1.22 -3.05 21.99
CA ASP A 139 -0.45 -4.19 22.49
C ASP A 139 -1.39 -5.39 22.62
N GLY A 140 -0.88 -6.58 22.30
CA GLY A 140 -1.57 -7.84 22.55
C GLY A 140 -1.58 -8.21 24.04
N ASN A 141 -2.26 -9.30 24.37
CA ASN A 141 -2.26 -9.84 25.73
C ASN A 141 -1.33 -11.04 25.84
N ALA A 142 -0.74 -11.25 27.01
CA ALA A 142 0.08 -12.42 27.28
C ALA A 142 -0.68 -13.72 26.97
N GLY A 143 -0.02 -14.62 26.25
CA GLY A 143 -0.61 -15.89 25.81
C GLY A 143 -1.49 -15.79 24.57
N GLN A 144 -1.63 -14.60 23.96
CA GLN A 144 -2.25 -14.42 22.65
C GLN A 144 -1.16 -14.21 21.60
N SER A 145 -1.20 -15.01 20.53
CA SER A 145 -0.28 -14.88 19.39
C SER A 145 -0.72 -13.84 18.37
N SER A 146 -1.82 -13.13 18.63
CA SER A 146 -2.37 -12.12 17.73
C SER A 146 -2.78 -10.87 18.48
N ILE A 147 -2.89 -9.79 17.73
CA ILE A 147 -3.34 -8.48 18.17
C ILE A 147 -4.55 -8.03 17.36
N VAL A 148 -5.55 -7.47 18.04
CA VAL A 148 -6.72 -6.90 17.38
C VAL A 148 -6.43 -5.44 17.01
N VAL A 149 -6.49 -5.17 15.72
CA VAL A 149 -6.27 -3.83 15.16
C VAL A 149 -7.59 -3.29 14.61
N GLU A 150 -8.04 -2.18 15.17
CA GLU A 150 -9.19 -1.47 14.62
C GLU A 150 -8.75 -0.64 13.42
N THR A 151 -9.46 -0.81 12.30
CA THR A 151 -9.33 0.03 11.10
C THR A 151 -10.63 0.83 10.96
N PRO A 152 -10.70 2.03 11.55
CA PRO A 152 -11.93 2.80 11.63
C PRO A 152 -12.47 3.13 10.23
N ALA A 153 -13.80 3.07 10.11
CA ALA A 153 -14.49 3.30 8.85
C ALA A 153 -14.35 4.73 8.29
N ASP A 154 -13.76 5.65 9.04
CA ASP A 154 -13.48 7.03 8.60
C ASP A 154 -12.16 7.17 7.83
N GLY A 155 -11.38 6.08 7.70
CA GLY A 155 -10.09 6.07 7.00
C GLY A 155 -8.97 6.82 7.73
N SER A 156 -9.11 7.07 9.04
CA SER A 156 -8.09 7.82 9.80
C SER A 156 -6.76 7.08 9.95
N VAL A 157 -6.76 5.75 10.01
CA VAL A 157 -5.52 4.96 10.16
C VAL A 157 -4.71 4.98 8.87
N ILE A 158 -3.47 5.47 8.95
CA ILE A 158 -2.50 5.50 7.84
C ILE A 158 -1.41 4.44 7.99
N ILE A 159 -1.01 4.11 9.21
CA ILE A 159 0.06 3.15 9.44
C ILE A 159 -0.36 2.16 10.51
N TYR A 160 0.03 0.91 10.32
CA TYR A 160 0.07 -0.09 11.37
C TYR A 160 1.50 -0.62 11.51
N MET A 161 1.96 -0.77 12.74
CA MET A 161 3.26 -1.36 13.03
C MET A 161 3.15 -2.34 14.20
N HIS A 162 3.84 -3.46 14.12
CA HIS A 162 3.85 -4.45 15.19
C HIS A 162 5.09 -5.33 15.21
N THR A 163 5.28 -6.04 16.31
CA THR A 163 6.37 -7.00 16.51
C THR A 163 5.87 -8.41 16.33
N HIS A 164 6.62 -9.25 15.61
CA HIS A 164 6.51 -10.68 15.76
C HIS A 164 7.52 -11.14 16.81
N PHE A 165 7.04 -11.78 17.87
CA PHE A 165 7.92 -12.36 18.88
C PHE A 165 8.62 -13.62 18.37
N ASN A 166 9.67 -14.05 19.06
CA ASN A 166 10.50 -15.22 18.73
C ASN A 166 9.78 -16.55 19.04
N GLY A 167 8.60 -16.75 18.44
CA GLY A 167 7.80 -17.96 18.55
C GLY A 167 7.94 -18.85 17.32
N THR A 168 7.82 -20.17 17.50
CA THR A 168 7.88 -21.15 16.40
C THR A 168 6.72 -21.03 15.40
N GLU A 169 5.63 -20.37 15.80
CA GLU A 169 4.45 -20.15 14.97
C GLU A 169 4.45 -18.77 14.28
N MET A 170 5.37 -17.88 14.66
CA MET A 170 5.43 -16.53 14.11
C MET A 170 6.24 -16.51 12.83
N MET A 171 5.71 -15.84 11.80
CA MET A 171 6.44 -15.64 10.55
C MET A 171 7.62 -14.68 10.78
N PRO A 172 8.78 -14.88 10.14
CA PRO A 172 9.94 -13.98 10.30
C PRO A 172 9.76 -12.63 9.56
N THR A 173 8.59 -12.41 8.96
CA THR A 173 8.15 -11.23 8.20
C THR A 173 6.61 -11.21 8.22
N PHE A 174 5.97 -10.42 7.35
CA PHE A 174 4.52 -10.34 7.20
C PHE A 174 3.82 -11.68 6.96
N THR A 175 2.64 -11.80 7.55
CA THR A 175 1.66 -12.86 7.36
C THR A 175 0.60 -12.46 6.32
N PHE A 176 -0.25 -13.41 5.94
CA PHE A 176 -1.44 -13.08 5.16
C PHE A 176 -2.47 -12.25 5.96
N ASP A 177 -2.51 -12.39 7.29
CA ASP A 177 -3.43 -11.63 8.15
C ASP A 177 -3.03 -10.15 8.26
N ASP A 178 -1.73 -9.86 8.18
CA ASP A 178 -1.21 -8.50 8.00
C ASP A 178 -1.72 -7.90 6.69
N LEU A 179 -1.73 -8.67 5.61
CA LEU A 179 -2.23 -8.23 4.31
C LEU A 179 -3.72 -7.91 4.33
N ILE A 180 -4.54 -8.66 5.09
CA ILE A 180 -5.96 -8.36 5.33
C ILE A 180 -6.10 -7.03 6.05
N THR A 181 -5.32 -6.81 7.11
CA THR A 181 -5.34 -5.55 7.86
C THR A 181 -4.91 -4.37 6.96
N PHE A 182 -3.91 -4.60 6.11
CA PHE A 182 -3.40 -3.58 5.20
C PHE A 182 -4.43 -3.18 4.14
N ASP A 183 -5.15 -4.16 3.61
CA ASP A 183 -6.25 -3.93 2.68
C ASP A 183 -7.38 -3.13 3.34
N ALA A 184 -7.78 -3.50 4.56
CA ALA A 184 -8.82 -2.78 5.29
C ALA A 184 -8.45 -1.30 5.50
N MET A 185 -7.20 -1.00 5.85
CA MET A 185 -6.69 0.38 5.94
C MET A 185 -6.81 1.13 4.60
N ASN A 186 -6.37 0.50 3.51
CA ASN A 186 -6.44 1.08 2.17
C ASN A 186 -7.89 1.32 1.71
N TYR A 187 -8.76 0.32 1.89
CA TYR A 187 -10.18 0.39 1.54
C TYR A 187 -10.89 1.56 2.22
N TRP A 188 -10.74 1.70 3.54
CA TRP A 188 -11.39 2.79 4.27
C TRP A 188 -10.88 4.16 3.85
N ARG A 189 -9.60 4.29 3.49
CA ARG A 189 -9.10 5.57 2.95
C ARG A 189 -9.66 5.91 1.60
N ILE A 190 -9.69 4.94 0.67
CA ILE A 190 -10.26 5.15 -0.67
C ILE A 190 -11.74 5.53 -0.58
N THR A 191 -12.52 4.82 0.23
CA THR A 191 -13.97 5.05 0.36
C THR A 191 -14.32 6.36 1.06
N ASN A 192 -13.40 6.94 1.83
CA ASN A 192 -13.56 8.23 2.49
C ASN A 192 -12.80 9.37 1.79
N ASN A 193 -12.41 9.20 0.51
CA ASN A 193 -11.67 10.19 -0.28
C ASN A 193 -10.40 10.71 0.43
N ARG A 194 -9.69 9.86 1.17
CA ARG A 194 -8.44 10.22 1.84
C ARG A 194 -7.22 9.76 1.03
N PRO A 195 -6.10 10.53 1.03
CA PRO A 195 -4.89 10.16 0.29
C PRO A 195 -4.29 8.83 0.76
N VAL A 196 -3.95 7.92 -0.16
CA VAL A 196 -3.39 6.59 0.19
C VAL A 196 -1.86 6.54 0.16
N ASP A 197 -1.19 7.64 -0.19
CA ASP A 197 0.26 7.74 -0.35
C ASP A 197 1.04 7.52 0.96
N LYS A 198 0.40 7.77 2.11
CA LYS A 198 0.97 7.53 3.45
C LYS A 198 0.63 6.16 4.04
N VAL A 199 -0.11 5.32 3.30
CA VAL A 199 -0.53 4.00 3.78
C VAL A 199 0.65 3.04 3.75
N ALA A 200 1.07 2.60 4.94
CA ALA A 200 2.19 1.67 5.09
C ALA A 200 1.95 0.71 6.26
N MET A 201 2.57 -0.46 6.19
CA MET A 201 2.61 -1.39 7.32
C MET A 201 4.05 -1.75 7.64
N TYR A 202 4.38 -1.86 8.93
CA TYR A 202 5.71 -2.23 9.39
C TYR A 202 5.63 -3.45 10.30
N VAL A 203 6.58 -4.37 10.15
CA VAL A 203 6.75 -5.47 11.09
C VAL A 203 8.17 -5.51 11.60
N ILE A 204 8.35 -5.71 12.89
CA ILE A 204 9.64 -5.89 13.55
C ILE A 204 9.76 -7.35 13.96
N THR A 205 10.81 -8.02 13.49
CA THR A 205 11.10 -9.43 13.82
C THR A 205 12.57 -9.58 14.23
N SER A 206 13.00 -10.79 14.62
CA SER A 206 14.42 -11.11 14.82
C SER A 206 15.28 -10.84 13.59
N GLU A 207 14.67 -10.89 12.40
CA GLU A 207 15.34 -10.74 11.11
C GLU A 207 15.49 -9.28 10.67
N GLY A 208 14.87 -8.36 11.41
CA GLY A 208 14.93 -6.93 11.20
C GLY A 208 13.55 -6.27 11.12
N THR A 209 13.56 -5.00 10.73
CA THR A 209 12.34 -4.23 10.47
C THR A 209 12.04 -4.25 8.98
N PHE A 210 10.81 -4.63 8.65
CA PHE A 210 10.30 -4.65 7.28
C PHE A 210 9.14 -3.69 7.10
N ALA A 211 8.90 -3.28 5.85
CA ALA A 211 7.75 -2.47 5.48
C ALA A 211 7.04 -3.03 4.24
N MET A 212 5.70 -2.95 4.24
CA MET A 212 4.86 -3.06 3.04
C MET A 212 4.41 -1.67 2.63
N ILE A 213 4.59 -1.36 1.35
CA ILE A 213 4.19 -0.09 0.74
C ILE A 213 3.32 -0.38 -0.47
N ILE A 214 2.26 0.41 -0.64
CA ILE A 214 1.40 0.33 -1.82
C ILE A 214 2.12 0.97 -3.02
N ASP A 215 2.55 0.11 -3.94
CA ASP A 215 3.17 0.53 -5.21
C ASP A 215 2.10 0.84 -6.25
N ASN A 216 1.09 -0.01 -6.30
CA ASN A 216 0.01 0.07 -7.27
C ASN A 216 -1.31 -0.05 -6.51
N SER A 217 -1.85 1.11 -6.14
CA SER A 217 -3.09 1.21 -5.36
C SER A 217 -4.28 0.57 -6.06
N ILE A 218 -4.33 0.57 -7.40
CA ILE A 218 -5.37 -0.12 -8.18
C ILE A 218 -5.27 -1.62 -8.01
N ARG A 219 -4.08 -2.16 -8.27
CA ARG A 219 -3.85 -3.59 -8.14
C ARG A 219 -4.16 -4.03 -6.72
N PHE A 220 -3.73 -3.26 -5.72
CA PHE A 220 -3.99 -3.58 -4.33
C PHE A 220 -5.47 -3.51 -3.98
N HIS A 221 -6.18 -2.46 -4.39
CA HIS A 221 -7.63 -2.36 -4.19
C HIS A 221 -8.40 -3.51 -4.83
N ASN A 222 -8.05 -3.90 -6.06
CA ASN A 222 -8.68 -5.02 -6.76
C ASN A 222 -8.40 -6.36 -6.08
N MET A 223 -7.17 -6.54 -5.59
CA MET A 223 -6.78 -7.73 -4.84
C MET A 223 -7.44 -7.76 -3.46
N GLY A 224 -7.69 -6.62 -2.83
CA GLY A 224 -8.49 -6.48 -1.62
C GLY A 224 -9.89 -7.09 -1.72
N GLY A 225 -10.59 -6.77 -2.82
CA GLY A 225 -11.88 -7.40 -3.12
C GLY A 225 -11.81 -8.93 -3.16
N LYS A 226 -10.70 -9.50 -3.67
CA LYS A 226 -10.47 -10.95 -3.66
C LYS A 226 -10.06 -11.46 -2.28
N ILE A 227 -9.27 -10.72 -1.51
CA ILE A 227 -8.86 -11.09 -0.14
C ILE A 227 -10.10 -11.31 0.74
N MET A 228 -11.15 -10.52 0.50
CA MET A 228 -12.40 -10.60 1.24
C MET A 228 -13.35 -11.71 0.75
N THR A 229 -13.34 -12.02 -0.55
CA THR A 229 -14.30 -12.97 -1.15
C THR A 229 -13.73 -14.37 -1.40
N ASP A 230 -12.41 -14.52 -1.50
CA ASP A 230 -11.69 -15.77 -1.79
C ASP A 230 -10.49 -15.98 -0.85
N ARG A 231 -10.67 -15.59 0.42
CA ARG A 231 -9.62 -15.52 1.43
C ARG A 231 -8.75 -16.77 1.54
N GLU A 232 -9.37 -17.95 1.52
CA GLU A 232 -8.65 -19.21 1.76
C GLU A 232 -7.74 -19.60 0.59
N ASN A 233 -8.17 -19.35 -0.66
CA ASN A 233 -7.31 -19.60 -1.81
C ASN A 233 -6.17 -18.59 -1.86
N MET A 234 -6.45 -17.32 -1.60
CA MET A 234 -5.42 -16.29 -1.53
C MET A 234 -4.41 -16.55 -0.41
N ARG A 235 -4.86 -17.04 0.75
CA ARG A 235 -3.98 -17.47 1.84
C ARG A 235 -3.06 -18.61 1.39
N LYS A 236 -3.58 -19.59 0.65
CA LYS A 236 -2.77 -20.69 0.09
C LYS A 236 -1.77 -20.18 -0.94
N GLU A 237 -2.16 -19.25 -1.81
CA GLU A 237 -1.25 -18.63 -2.78
C GLU A 237 -0.14 -17.83 -2.09
N PHE A 238 -0.49 -17.06 -1.06
CA PHE A 238 0.45 -16.28 -0.25
C PHE A 238 1.51 -17.15 0.39
N TYR A 239 1.13 -18.25 1.02
CA TYR A 239 2.10 -19.18 1.61
C TYR A 239 2.72 -20.14 0.57
N GLY A 240 2.09 -20.31 -0.59
CA GLY A 240 2.49 -21.29 -1.59
C GLY A 240 2.66 -22.68 -0.98
N LYS A 241 3.80 -23.32 -1.29
CA LYS A 241 4.16 -24.65 -0.75
C LYS A 241 4.96 -24.59 0.54
N ILE A 242 5.28 -23.39 1.05
CA ILE A 242 6.26 -23.26 2.14
C ILE A 242 5.81 -23.97 3.41
N LYS A 243 4.52 -23.90 3.75
CA LYS A 243 3.95 -24.57 4.93
C LYS A 243 3.92 -26.11 4.81
N GLN A 244 4.20 -26.66 3.63
CA GLN A 244 4.21 -28.10 3.35
C GLN A 244 5.63 -28.66 3.24
N GLN A 245 6.65 -27.80 3.25
CA GLN A 245 8.05 -28.20 3.13
C GLN A 245 8.62 -28.61 4.49
N ASN A 246 9.48 -29.63 4.48
CA ASN A 246 10.32 -29.95 5.62
C ASN A 246 11.54 -29.02 5.62
N ASN A 247 12.00 -28.59 6.81
CA ASN A 247 13.22 -27.78 6.99
C ASN A 247 13.18 -26.39 6.31
N VAL A 248 12.05 -25.71 6.36
CA VAL A 248 11.91 -24.33 5.88
C VAL A 248 12.83 -23.39 6.67
N THR A 249 13.62 -22.60 5.95
CA THR A 249 14.46 -21.56 6.55
C THR A 249 13.73 -20.23 6.62
N VAL A 250 14.22 -19.32 7.46
CA VAL A 250 13.79 -17.92 7.47
C VAL A 250 13.86 -17.29 6.08
N ASN A 251 14.94 -17.55 5.34
CA ASN A 251 15.15 -16.98 4.02
C ASN A 251 14.09 -17.44 3.01
N ASP A 252 13.61 -18.68 3.14
CA ASP A 252 12.52 -19.19 2.30
C ASP A 252 11.22 -18.43 2.52
N TYR A 253 10.91 -18.07 3.78
CA TYR A 253 9.74 -17.25 4.10
C TYR A 253 9.85 -15.85 3.49
N ILE A 254 11.02 -15.22 3.62
CA ILE A 254 11.27 -13.90 3.04
C ILE A 254 11.17 -13.95 1.51
N LYS A 255 11.73 -14.99 0.86
CA LYS A 255 11.59 -15.24 -0.59
C LYS A 255 10.15 -15.37 -1.01
N GLN A 256 9.37 -16.20 -0.31
CA GLN A 256 7.96 -16.43 -0.64
C GLN A 256 7.14 -15.14 -0.54
N VAL A 257 7.34 -14.35 0.51
CA VAL A 257 6.66 -13.05 0.67
C VAL A 257 7.10 -12.06 -0.41
N ALA A 258 8.41 -11.93 -0.67
CA ALA A 258 8.95 -11.05 -1.71
C ALA A 258 8.47 -11.41 -3.12
N LYS A 259 8.27 -12.70 -3.38
CA LYS A 259 7.75 -13.23 -4.65
C LYS A 259 6.29 -12.86 -4.85
N VAL A 260 5.47 -12.94 -3.81
CA VAL A 260 4.00 -12.85 -3.95
C VAL A 260 3.47 -11.42 -3.81
N LEU A 261 4.02 -10.58 -2.94
CA LEU A 261 3.51 -9.21 -2.72
C LEU A 261 3.39 -8.34 -4.00
N PRO A 262 4.27 -8.44 -5.01
CA PRO A 262 4.09 -7.70 -6.27
C PRO A 262 2.78 -8.01 -7.01
N ASP A 263 2.23 -9.21 -6.87
CA ASP A 263 0.93 -9.59 -7.46
C ASP A 263 -0.24 -8.85 -6.79
N TYR A 264 -0.02 -8.36 -5.57
CA TYR A 264 -0.93 -7.52 -4.82
C TYR A 264 -0.70 -6.02 -5.06
N GLY A 265 0.33 -5.64 -5.83
CA GLY A 265 0.68 -4.23 -6.01
C GLY A 265 1.37 -3.62 -4.80
N ILE A 266 2.06 -4.45 -4.01
CA ILE A 266 2.80 -4.05 -2.83
C ILE A 266 4.29 -4.26 -3.07
N SER A 267 5.11 -3.28 -2.68
CA SER A 267 6.54 -3.50 -2.46
C SER A 267 6.85 -3.91 -1.03
N PHE A 268 7.88 -4.73 -0.93
CA PHE A 268 8.45 -5.21 0.32
C PHE A 268 9.81 -4.57 0.56
N TYR A 269 10.03 -4.05 1.75
CA TYR A 269 11.26 -3.35 2.14
C TYR A 269 11.86 -3.91 3.41
N LYS A 270 13.18 -3.80 3.53
CA LYS A 270 13.93 -4.09 4.74
C LYS A 270 14.78 -2.88 5.13
N ALA A 271 14.69 -2.47 6.39
CA ALA A 271 15.59 -1.45 6.94
C ALA A 271 17.02 -1.99 7.00
N THR A 272 18.00 -1.18 6.63
CA THR A 272 19.43 -1.59 6.65
C THR A 272 20.19 -1.06 7.85
N ASP A 273 19.57 -0.21 8.66
CA ASP A 273 20.16 0.37 9.85
C ASP A 273 19.11 0.54 10.96
N ALA A 274 19.59 0.54 12.21
CA ALA A 274 18.73 0.70 13.39
C ALA A 274 18.10 2.10 13.48
N THR A 275 18.65 3.09 12.77
CA THR A 275 18.11 4.44 12.69
C THR A 275 17.04 4.58 11.61
N LEU A 276 16.62 3.50 10.93
CA LEU A 276 15.54 3.46 9.94
C LEU A 276 15.67 4.51 8.81
N ASN A 277 16.89 5.02 8.57
CA ASN A 277 17.15 6.06 7.58
C ASN A 277 17.29 5.46 6.17
N ASN A 278 17.78 4.23 6.09
CA ASN A 278 18.05 3.55 4.85
C ASN A 278 17.20 2.27 4.75
N TRP A 279 16.64 2.09 3.56
CA TRP A 279 15.77 0.97 3.20
C TRP A 279 16.27 0.36 1.91
N LYS A 280 16.13 -0.96 1.80
CA LYS A 280 16.33 -1.72 0.56
C LYS A 280 15.04 -2.38 0.16
N LYS A 281 14.69 -2.30 -1.12
CA LYS A 281 13.58 -3.09 -1.66
C LYS A 281 14.02 -4.55 -1.67
N VAL A 282 13.17 -5.44 -1.18
CA VAL A 282 13.41 -6.89 -1.21
C VAL A 282 12.74 -7.43 -2.46
N VAL A 283 13.55 -7.91 -3.41
CA VAL A 283 13.09 -8.40 -4.71
C VAL A 283 13.44 -9.87 -4.82
N TYR A 284 12.48 -10.69 -5.24
CA TYR A 284 12.74 -12.08 -5.60
C TYR A 284 13.11 -12.17 -7.08
N ASN A 285 14.29 -12.70 -7.38
CA ASN A 285 14.72 -12.98 -8.75
C ASN A 285 14.31 -14.41 -9.13
N THR A 286 13.39 -14.53 -10.09
CA THR A 286 12.85 -15.80 -10.56
C THR A 286 13.86 -16.67 -11.32
N GLU A 287 14.88 -16.07 -11.92
CA GLU A 287 15.90 -16.78 -12.71
C GLU A 287 16.96 -17.41 -11.82
N THR A 288 17.37 -16.71 -10.76
CA THR A 288 18.42 -17.16 -9.84
C THR A 288 17.87 -17.85 -8.58
N ASP A 289 16.56 -17.76 -8.34
CA ASP A 289 15.91 -18.18 -7.09
C ASP A 289 16.60 -17.54 -5.86
N GLN A 290 16.95 -16.26 -5.95
CA GLN A 290 17.61 -15.50 -4.88
C GLN A 290 16.86 -14.23 -4.54
N LEU A 291 17.15 -13.70 -3.35
CA LEU A 291 16.75 -12.35 -2.96
C LEU A 291 17.79 -11.35 -3.44
N GLU A 292 17.32 -10.31 -4.08
CA GLU A 292 18.08 -9.11 -4.37
C GLU A 292 17.60 -7.98 -3.46
N MET A 293 18.55 -7.16 -3.00
CA MET A 293 18.25 -6.02 -2.14
C MET A 293 18.89 -4.75 -2.72
N PRO A 294 18.39 -4.25 -3.87
CA PRO A 294 18.84 -2.99 -4.43
C PRO A 294 18.62 -1.84 -3.42
N SER A 295 19.59 -0.95 -3.33
CA SER A 295 19.49 0.26 -2.52
C SER A 295 18.38 1.16 -3.06
N CYS A 296 17.56 1.68 -2.15
CA CYS A 296 16.78 2.87 -2.43
C CYS A 296 17.74 4.08 -2.38
N ASN A 297 18.47 4.34 -3.46
CA ASN A 297 19.23 5.59 -3.60
C ASN A 297 18.26 6.71 -3.97
#